data_AF-A0AAV5ZKF6-F1
#
_entry.id   AF-A0AAV5ZKF6-F1
#
_cell.length_a   1.000
_cell.length_b   1.000
_cell.length_c   1.000
_cell.angle_alpha   90.00
_cell.angle_beta   90.00
_cell.angle_gamma   90.00
#
_symmetry.space_group_name_H-M   'P 1'
#
loop_
_entity.id
_entity.type
_entity.pdbx_description
1 polymer ?
#
loop_
_entity_poly.entity_id
_entity_poly.type
_entity_poly.pdbx_seq_one_letter_code
_entity_poly.pdbx_strand_id
1 'polypeptide(L)'
;MIIWLTVLAVLGLALANALHAVIVFVRFARRAPHGGLSFWLPAFGSMRDARIWLGHWRALFESPDPALVAVRLDARLVISRHVHLMVLSHTWAIALSAIASHVA
;
A
#
# COMPACT_ATOMS: atom_id res chain seq x y z
N MET A 1 -12.43 25.23 8.83
CA MET A 1 -11.03 25.04 9.28
C MET A 1 -10.68 23.57 9.54
N ILE A 2 -11.49 22.81 10.29
CA ILE A 2 -11.23 21.39 10.59
C ILE A 2 -11.06 20.53 9.32
N ILE A 3 -11.93 20.71 8.32
CA ILE A 3 -11.90 19.94 7.06
C ILE A 3 -10.56 20.11 6.31
N TRP A 4 -10.08 21.34 6.20
CA TRP A 4 -8.80 21.64 5.54
C TRP A 4 -7.60 21.02 6.27
N LEU A 5 -7.60 21.07 7.60
CA LEU A 5 -6.59 20.44 8.44
C LEU A 5 -6.60 18.91 8.28
N THR A 6 -7.77 18.29 8.25
CA THR A 6 -7.88 16.84 8.00
C THR A 6 -7.42 16.45 6.60
N VAL A 7 -7.74 17.24 5.57
CA VAL A 7 -7.30 16.99 4.20
C VAL A 7 -5.77 17.09 4.08
N LEU A 8 -5.17 18.13 4.66
CA LEU A 8 -3.71 18.30 4.71
C LEU A 8 -3.03 17.17 5.49
N ALA A 9 -3.61 16.73 6.60
CA ALA A 9 -3.07 15.61 7.37
C ALA A 9 -3.09 14.29 6.58
N VAL A 10 -4.19 14.01 5.85
CA VAL A 10 -4.30 12.83 5.00
C VAL A 10 -3.31 12.89 3.84
N LEU A 11 -3.18 14.05 3.18
CA LEU A 11 -2.19 14.26 2.12
C LEU A 11 -0.75 14.11 2.62
N GLY A 12 -0.43 14.67 3.78
CA GLY A 12 0.88 14.53 4.40
C GLY A 12 1.20 13.08 4.75
N LEU A 13 0.23 12.34 5.29
CA LEU A 13 0.38 10.92 5.58
C LEU A 13 0.58 10.09 4.30
N ALA A 14 -0.18 10.39 3.24
CA ALA A 14 -0.04 9.75 1.94
C ALA A 14 1.35 10.00 1.33
N LEU A 15 1.84 11.24 1.38
CA LEU A 15 3.17 11.61 0.88
C LEU A 15 4.29 10.91 1.66
N ALA A 16 4.23 10.95 3.00
CA ALA A 16 5.18 10.24 3.85
C ALA A 16 5.17 8.73 3.58
N ASN A 17 4.01 8.18 3.22
CA ASN A 17 3.90 6.78 2.86
C ASN A 17 4.52 6.47 1.50
N ALA A 18 4.30 7.33 0.50
CA ALA A 18 4.92 7.21 -0.80
C ALA A 18 6.45 7.28 -0.72
N LEU A 19 7.00 8.26 0.02
CA LEU A 19 8.44 8.37 0.22
C LEU A 19 9.03 7.12 0.88
N HIS A 20 8.38 6.61 1.93
CA HIS A 20 8.88 5.41 2.61
C HIS A 20 8.82 4.19 1.69
N ALA A 21 7.75 4.02 0.93
CA ALA A 21 7.63 2.94 -0.05
C ALA A 21 8.74 3.00 -1.12
N VAL A 22 9.06 4.21 -1.62
CA VAL A 22 10.16 4.42 -2.58
C VAL A 22 11.52 4.05 -1.97
N ILE A 23 11.80 4.43 -0.72
CA ILE A 23 13.07 4.09 -0.06
C ILE A 23 13.24 2.58 0.08
N VAL A 24 12.18 1.88 0.52
CA VAL A 24 12.22 0.42 0.66
C VAL A 24 12.34 -0.26 -0.71
N PHE A 25 11.63 0.24 -1.73
CA PHE A 25 11.75 -0.22 -3.10
C PHE A 25 13.19 -0.10 -3.62
N VAL A 26 13.84 1.06 -3.45
CA VAL A 26 15.23 1.26 -3.88
C VAL A 26 16.18 0.31 -3.15
N ARG A 27 15.99 0.11 -1.84
CA ARG A 27 16.78 -0.86 -1.05
C ARG A 27 16.59 -2.29 -1.51
N PHE A 28 15.38 -2.64 -1.91
CA PHE A 28 15.03 -3.97 -2.39
C PHE A 28 15.53 -4.20 -3.82
N ALA A 29 15.28 -3.28 -4.74
CA ALA A 29 15.73 -3.36 -6.14
C ALA A 29 17.27 -3.47 -6.24
N ARG A 30 17.99 -2.84 -5.30
CA ARG A 30 19.46 -2.99 -5.18
C ARG A 30 19.90 -4.39 -4.71
N ARG A 31 19.06 -5.12 -3.97
CA ARG A 31 19.39 -6.42 -3.34
C ARG A 31 18.78 -7.62 -4.06
N ALA A 32 17.66 -7.42 -4.76
CA ALA A 32 16.90 -8.43 -5.49
C ALA A 32 16.35 -7.80 -6.78
N PRO A 33 17.20 -7.62 -7.83
CA PRO A 33 16.84 -6.91 -9.06
C PRO A 33 15.75 -7.61 -9.88
N HIS A 34 15.35 -8.83 -9.53
CA HIS A 34 14.33 -9.61 -10.24
C HIS A 34 12.91 -9.32 -9.71
N GLY A 35 12.77 -8.53 -8.64
CA GLY A 35 11.47 -8.09 -8.14
C GLY A 35 10.88 -6.96 -9.00
N GLY A 36 9.86 -7.28 -9.79
CA GLY A 36 9.21 -6.33 -10.68
C GLY A 36 8.55 -5.14 -9.94
N LEU A 37 8.44 -4.00 -10.64
CA LEU A 37 7.79 -2.77 -10.14
C LEU A 37 6.32 -2.97 -9.70
N SER A 38 5.60 -3.89 -10.36
CA SER A 38 4.22 -4.27 -10.04
C SER A 38 4.07 -4.86 -8.63
N PHE A 39 5.16 -5.31 -8.04
CA PHE A 39 5.21 -5.84 -6.68
C PHE A 39 5.14 -4.74 -5.62
N TRP A 40 5.60 -3.53 -5.95
CA TRP A 40 5.77 -2.42 -5.03
C TRP A 40 4.81 -1.25 -5.27
N LEU A 41 4.35 -1.09 -6.51
CA LEU A 41 3.35 -0.10 -6.92
C LEU A 41 2.07 -0.82 -7.34
N PRO A 42 1.28 -1.35 -6.39
CA PRO A 42 0.04 -2.01 -6.73
C PRO A 42 -0.97 -0.98 -7.23
N ALA A 43 -1.52 -1.23 -8.42
CA ALA A 43 -2.72 -0.57 -8.90
C ALA A 43 -3.93 -1.41 -8.46
N PHE A 44 -4.53 -1.07 -7.32
CA PHE A 44 -5.71 -1.78 -6.83
C PHE A 44 -6.97 -1.27 -7.55
N GLY A 45 -7.45 -2.02 -8.53
CA GLY A 45 -8.77 -1.80 -9.13
C GLY A 45 -9.91 -2.42 -8.30
N SER A 46 -9.58 -3.43 -7.49
CA SER A 46 -10.55 -4.19 -6.69
C SER A 46 -9.90 -4.86 -5.46
N MET A 47 -10.73 -5.33 -4.51
CA MET A 47 -10.27 -6.18 -3.40
C MET A 47 -9.64 -7.50 -3.87
N ARG A 48 -9.99 -7.99 -5.07
CA ARG A 48 -9.37 -9.19 -5.65
C ARG A 48 -7.91 -8.95 -5.96
N ASP A 49 -7.57 -7.79 -6.53
CA ASP A 49 -6.20 -7.42 -6.88
C ASP A 49 -5.31 -7.33 -5.65
N ALA A 50 -5.85 -6.79 -4.55
CA ALA A 50 -5.15 -6.75 -3.27
C ALA A 50 -4.87 -8.13 -2.69
N ARG A 51 -5.81 -9.08 -2.81
CA ARG A 51 -5.59 -10.47 -2.36
C ARG A 51 -4.52 -11.18 -3.19
N ILE A 52 -4.53 -11.00 -4.51
CA ILE A 52 -3.51 -11.57 -5.41
C ILE A 52 -2.13 -11.00 -5.06
N TRP A 53 -2.05 -9.68 -4.92
CA TRP A 53 -0.82 -8.98 -4.55
C TRP A 53 -0.29 -9.43 -3.17
N LEU A 54 -1.14 -9.56 -2.16
CA LEU A 54 -0.78 -10.14 -0.85
C LEU A 54 -0.29 -11.59 -0.96
N GLY A 55 -0.88 -12.39 -1.86
CA GLY A 55 -0.44 -13.75 -2.15
C GLY A 55 0.99 -13.80 -2.67
N HIS A 56 1.34 -12.90 -3.59
CA HIS A 56 2.72 -12.78 -4.08
C HIS A 56 3.70 -12.43 -2.94
N TRP A 57 3.35 -11.47 -2.07
CA TRP A 57 4.15 -11.13 -0.91
C TRP A 57 4.37 -12.29 0.05
N ARG A 58 3.33 -13.11 0.28
CA ARG A 58 3.42 -14.28 1.15
C ARG A 58 4.40 -15.32 0.59
N ALA A 59 4.31 -15.62 -0.71
CA ALA A 59 5.24 -16.54 -1.37
C ALA A 59 6.69 -16.03 -1.28
N LEU A 60 6.88 -14.71 -1.42
CA LEU A 60 8.20 -14.10 -1.34
C LEU A 60 8.76 -14.10 0.08
N PHE A 61 7.90 -13.98 1.10
CA PHE A 61 8.29 -14.14 2.49
C PHE A 61 8.59 -15.58 2.88
N GLU A 62 8.03 -16.58 2.21
CA GLU A 62 8.33 -17.99 2.45
C GLU A 62 9.65 -18.43 1.80
N SER A 63 10.24 -17.59 0.93
CA SER A 63 11.55 -17.85 0.34
C SER A 63 12.67 -17.85 1.39
N PRO A 64 13.60 -18.84 1.35
CA PRO A 64 14.77 -18.90 2.23
C PRO A 64 15.90 -17.93 1.81
N ASP A 65 15.68 -17.07 0.82
CA ASP A 65 16.67 -16.11 0.34
C ASP A 65 17.05 -15.09 1.44
N PRO A 66 18.32 -15.05 1.89
CA PRO A 66 18.75 -14.14 2.95
C PRO A 66 18.59 -12.65 2.59
N ALA A 67 18.63 -12.30 1.29
CA ALA A 67 18.36 -10.94 0.84
C ALA A 67 16.90 -10.52 1.10
N LEU A 68 15.97 -11.47 0.96
CA LEU A 68 14.54 -11.27 1.20
C LEU A 68 14.22 -11.23 2.70
N VAL A 69 14.92 -12.02 3.51
CA VAL A 69 14.80 -12.00 4.98
C VAL A 69 15.20 -10.63 5.54
N ALA A 70 16.27 -10.01 5.03
CA ALA A 70 16.74 -8.71 5.48
C ALA A 70 15.74 -7.56 5.23
N VAL A 71 14.90 -7.67 4.19
CA VAL A 71 13.91 -6.64 3.83
C VAL A 71 12.51 -6.99 4.34
N ARG A 72 12.33 -8.16 4.97
CA ARG A 72 11.03 -8.68 5.40
C ARG A 72 10.27 -7.74 6.35
N LEU A 73 10.97 -7.14 7.30
CA LEU A 73 10.39 -6.20 8.27
C LEU A 73 9.96 -4.89 7.60
N ASP A 74 10.84 -4.29 6.81
CA ASP A 74 10.56 -3.06 6.06
C ASP A 74 9.40 -3.27 5.06
N ALA A 75 9.41 -4.41 4.35
CA ALA A 75 8.34 -4.79 3.43
C ALA A 75 7.00 -4.97 4.15
N ARG A 76 6.96 -5.64 5.31
CA ARG A 76 5.72 -5.79 6.09
C ARG A 76 5.10 -4.45 6.50
N LEU A 77 5.93 -3.47 6.88
CA LEU A 77 5.46 -2.12 7.19
C LEU A 77 4.83 -1.46 5.97
N VAL A 78 5.51 -1.51 4.82
CA VAL A 78 4.99 -0.93 3.56
C VAL A 78 3.70 -1.61 3.12
N ILE A 79 3.61 -2.94 3.22
CA ILE A 79 2.43 -3.73 2.87
C ILE A 79 1.25 -3.37 3.77
N SER A 80 1.46 -3.38 5.08
CA SER A 80 0.43 -3.03 6.06
C SER A 80 -0.14 -1.65 5.78
N ARG A 81 0.72 -0.68 5.45
CA ARG A 81 0.32 0.69 5.14
C ARG A 81 -0.46 0.80 3.83
N HIS A 82 -0.08 0.06 2.78
CA HIS A 82 -0.84 0.01 1.53
C HIS A 82 -2.23 -0.61 1.72
N VAL A 83 -2.32 -1.72 2.47
CA VAL A 83 -3.60 -2.36 2.79
C VAL A 83 -4.48 -1.42 3.62
N HIS A 84 -3.89 -0.74 4.62
CA HIS A 84 -4.62 0.21 5.44
C HIS A 84 -5.19 1.37 4.61
N LEU A 85 -4.38 1.99 3.74
CA LEU A 85 -4.85 3.06 2.85
C LEU A 85 -5.94 2.56 1.89
N MET A 86 -5.78 1.37 1.32
CA MET A 86 -6.79 0.80 0.43
C MET A 86 -8.14 0.61 1.15
N VAL A 87 -8.12 0.03 2.34
CA VAL A 87 -9.34 -0.17 3.16
C VAL A 87 -9.97 1.19 3.49
N LEU A 88 -9.15 2.16 3.90
CA LEU A 88 -9.63 3.50 4.22
C LEU A 88 -10.28 4.18 2.99
N SER A 89 -9.63 4.13 1.83
CA SER A 89 -10.17 4.66 0.57
C SER A 89 -11.46 3.95 0.15
N HIS A 90 -11.55 2.64 0.30
CA HIS A 90 -12.74 1.87 -0.03
C HIS A 90 -13.91 2.22 0.90
N THR A 91 -13.67 2.34 2.21
CA THR A 91 -14.68 2.76 3.20
C THR A 91 -15.18 4.18 2.90
N TRP A 92 -14.28 5.09 2.54
CA TRP A 92 -14.65 6.45 2.13
C TRP A 92 -15.49 6.47 0.85
N ALA A 93 -15.14 5.65 -0.14
CA ALA A 93 -15.93 5.52 -1.37
C ALA A 93 -17.36 5.04 -1.07
N ILE A 94 -17.53 4.01 -0.23
CA ILE A 94 -18.84 3.51 0.19
C ILE A 94 -19.63 4.60 0.93
N ALA A 95 -19.02 5.31 1.87
CA ALA A 95 -19.67 6.37 2.63
C ALA A 95 -20.17 7.51 1.72
N LEU A 96 -19.33 7.94 0.77
CA LEU A 96 -19.70 8.96 -0.21
C LEU A 96 -20.83 8.48 -1.14
N SER A 97 -20.78 7.22 -1.60
CA SER A 97 -21.85 6.64 -2.42
C SER A 97 -23.17 6.55 -1.66
N ALA A 98 -23.14 6.15 -0.38
CA ALA A 98 -24.33 6.09 0.45
C ALA A 98 -24.95 7.48 0.69
N ILE A 99 -24.12 8.48 0.99
CA ILE A 99 -24.59 9.88 1.12
C ILE A 99 -25.17 10.37 -0.20
N ALA A 100 -24.50 10.13 -1.33
CA ALA A 100 -24.99 10.53 -2.65
C ALA A 100 -26.34 9.88 -2.99
N SER A 101 -26.55 8.60 -2.63
CA SER A 101 -27.83 7.91 -2.85
C SER A 101 -28.99 8.44 -2.00
N HIS A 102 -28.72 9.21 -0.94
CA HIS A 102 -29.76 9.86 -0.13
C HIS A 102 -30.04 11.31 -0.54
N VAL A 103 -29.23 11.88 -1.43
CA VAL A 103 -29.37 13.27 -1.92
C VAL A 103 -30.00 13.32 -3.33
N ALA A 104 -30.02 12.20 -4.05
CA ALA A 104 -30.73 12.02 -5.32
C ALA A 104 -32.16 11.51 -5.11
#